data_AF-A0A158L3B2-F1
#
_entry.id   AF-A0A158L3B2-F1
#
_cell.length_a   1.000
_cell.length_b   1.000
_cell.length_c   1.000
_cell.angle_alpha   90.00
_cell.angle_beta   90.00
_cell.angle_gamma   90.00
#
_symmetry.space_group_name_H-M   'P 1'
#
loop_
_entity.id
_entity.type
_entity.pdbx_description
1 polymer ?
#
loop_
_entity_poly.entity_id
_entity_poly.type
_entity_poly.pdbx_seq_one_letter_code
_entity_poly.pdbx_strand_id
1 'polypeptide(L)'
;MKKAYGLRIFRATGIALHQPRDSSTMPRLIAFILAVAIAISVQATPTTPALNSRATDFAVEVAARDFRSARKGNQHVFSYTENETEEALSRSLREWLTRGETRNMRMALTDRLTLFAFYWAALQMPADSLCFSDIDSQDCADELGYWLAQVRGGSPEFIAAYRAAELRLKLPPLAIKK
;
A
#
# COMPACT_ATOMS: atom_id res chain seq x y z
N MET A 1 10.92 -4.81 48.66
CA MET A 1 10.45 -6.18 48.94
C MET A 1 9.46 -6.61 47.86
N LYS A 2 9.71 -7.78 47.23
CA LYS A 2 8.77 -8.63 46.42
C LYS A 2 8.24 -8.02 45.10
N LYS A 3 8.17 -8.71 43.97
CA LYS A 3 8.44 -10.10 43.56
C LYS A 3 8.48 -10.10 42.02
N ALA A 4 9.52 -10.67 41.41
CA ALA A 4 9.49 -11.08 40.00
C ALA A 4 9.34 -12.60 39.96
N TYR A 5 8.26 -13.07 39.31
CA TYR A 5 8.03 -14.49 39.08
C TYR A 5 8.80 -14.91 37.84
N GLY A 6 9.69 -15.89 38.02
CA GLY A 6 10.27 -16.63 36.90
C GLY A 6 9.34 -17.74 36.44
N LEU A 7 9.39 -18.06 35.15
CA LEU A 7 9.07 -19.39 34.67
C LEU A 7 10.06 -19.80 33.60
N ARG A 8 10.45 -21.06 33.69
CA ARG A 8 11.58 -21.75 33.08
C ARG A 8 11.12 -22.60 31.89
N ILE A 9 12.02 -22.70 30.91
CA ILE A 9 12.38 -23.89 30.11
C ILE A 9 11.29 -24.44 29.15
N PHE A 10 11.62 -24.48 27.85
CA PHE A 10 11.65 -25.76 27.13
C PHE A 10 12.86 -25.82 26.18
N ARG A 11 13.60 -26.91 26.33
CA ARG A 11 14.77 -27.34 25.59
C ARG A 11 14.27 -28.28 24.49
N ALA A 12 14.65 -28.05 23.23
CA ALA A 12 14.46 -29.03 22.17
C ALA A 12 15.83 -29.32 21.52
N THR A 13 16.29 -30.53 21.77
CA THR A 13 17.46 -31.18 21.18
C THR A 13 17.07 -31.76 19.82
N GLY A 14 17.95 -31.68 18.81
CA GLY A 14 17.79 -32.34 17.51
C GLY A 14 18.99 -32.01 16.61
N ILE A 15 20.12 -32.69 16.76
CA ILE A 15 20.55 -33.92 16.07
C ILE A 15 20.87 -33.69 14.57
N ALA A 16 22.18 -33.71 14.33
CA ALA A 16 22.95 -34.19 13.17
C ALA A 16 22.26 -34.32 11.80
N LEU A 17 22.75 -33.57 10.82
CA LEU A 17 22.70 -33.94 9.41
C LEU A 17 24.06 -34.50 8.99
N HIS A 18 24.10 -35.83 8.90
CA HIS A 18 25.12 -36.60 8.22
C HIS A 18 24.70 -36.75 6.76
N GLN A 19 25.60 -36.41 5.84
CA GLN A 19 25.51 -36.69 4.40
C GLN A 19 26.61 -37.73 4.08
N PRO A 20 26.70 -38.26 2.84
CA PRO A 20 25.82 -39.15 2.08
C PRO A 20 26.45 -40.56 1.92
N ARG A 21 25.70 -41.56 1.44
CA ARG A 21 26.29 -42.60 0.57
C ARG A 21 25.26 -43.39 -0.23
N ASP A 22 25.65 -43.63 -1.47
CA ASP A 22 25.00 -44.37 -2.55
C ASP A 22 24.49 -45.77 -2.18
N SER A 23 23.42 -46.19 -2.86
CA SER A 23 23.28 -47.58 -3.29
C SER A 23 22.50 -47.69 -4.60
N SER A 24 23.10 -48.44 -5.50
CA SER A 24 22.81 -48.68 -6.91
C SER A 24 21.50 -49.43 -7.25
N THR A 25 21.16 -49.33 -8.56
CA THR A 25 20.64 -50.37 -9.49
C THR A 25 19.14 -50.66 -9.63
N MET A 26 18.52 -50.00 -10.65
CA MET A 26 17.75 -50.51 -11.83
C MET A 26 16.50 -51.43 -11.65
N PRO A 27 15.63 -51.63 -12.68
CA PRO A 27 15.16 -50.74 -13.76
C PRO A 27 13.61 -50.81 -14.04
N ARG A 28 13.13 -49.82 -14.81
CA ARG A 28 12.04 -49.87 -15.84
C ARG A 28 10.55 -49.94 -15.44
N LEU A 29 9.79 -49.13 -16.21
CA LEU A 29 8.33 -49.07 -16.40
C LEU A 29 7.63 -48.29 -15.26
N ILE A 30 6.86 -47.22 -15.46
CA ILE A 30 5.82 -46.94 -16.46
C ILE A 30 5.66 -45.40 -16.54
N ALA A 31 5.47 -44.89 -17.75
CA ALA A 31 5.12 -43.51 -18.03
C ALA A 31 3.76 -43.15 -17.41
N PHE A 32 3.71 -42.09 -16.60
CA PHE A 32 2.50 -41.30 -16.41
C PHE A 32 2.89 -39.82 -16.29
N ILE A 33 2.74 -39.12 -17.40
CA ILE A 33 2.75 -37.66 -17.46
C ILE A 33 1.45 -37.21 -16.77
N LEU A 34 1.56 -36.56 -15.61
CA LEU A 34 0.49 -35.70 -15.11
C LEU A 34 1.11 -34.37 -14.68
N ALA A 35 1.11 -33.44 -15.62
CA ALA A 35 1.31 -32.03 -15.34
C ALA A 35 0.07 -31.52 -14.58
N VAL A 36 0.24 -31.19 -13.31
CA VAL A 36 -0.70 -30.33 -12.58
C VAL A 36 0.11 -29.17 -12.03
N ALA A 37 0.41 -28.22 -12.93
CA ALA A 37 0.75 -26.88 -12.51
C ALA A 37 -0.55 -26.23 -12.03
N ILE A 38 -0.78 -26.20 -10.72
CA ILE A 38 -1.80 -25.33 -10.13
C ILE A 38 -1.26 -23.90 -10.27
N ALA A 39 -1.49 -23.29 -11.42
CA ALA A 39 -1.42 -21.85 -11.56
C ALA A 39 -2.59 -21.30 -10.75
N ILE A 40 -2.33 -20.89 -9.51
CA ILE A 40 -3.24 -20.02 -8.78
C ILE A 40 -3.17 -18.68 -9.50
N SER A 41 -4.02 -18.50 -10.51
CA SER A 41 -4.33 -17.18 -11.03
C SER A 41 -5.06 -16.45 -9.91
N VAL A 42 -4.33 -15.63 -9.14
CA VAL A 42 -4.93 -14.56 -8.36
C VAL A 42 -5.67 -13.70 -9.38
N GLN A 43 -6.98 -13.87 -9.44
CA GLN A 43 -7.85 -13.02 -10.23
C GLN A 43 -7.72 -11.63 -9.60
N ALA A 44 -6.94 -10.75 -10.22
CA ALA A 44 -7.05 -9.33 -9.97
C ALA A 44 -8.50 -8.96 -10.30
N THR A 45 -9.34 -8.84 -9.28
CA THR A 45 -10.72 -8.38 -9.44
C THR A 45 -10.65 -7.04 -10.18
N PRO A 46 -11.34 -6.88 -11.32
CA PRO A 46 -11.35 -5.61 -12.03
C PRO A 46 -11.85 -4.54 -11.06
N THR A 47 -11.01 -3.57 -10.75
CA THR A 47 -11.36 -2.49 -9.83
C THR A 47 -12.48 -1.68 -10.48
N THR A 48 -13.69 -1.81 -9.94
CA THR A 48 -14.87 -1.15 -10.50
C THR A 48 -14.62 0.36 -10.59
N PRO A 49 -14.95 1.03 -11.70
CA PRO A 49 -14.69 2.47 -11.89
C PRO A 49 -15.20 3.37 -10.73
N ALA A 50 -16.30 2.98 -10.09
CA ALA A 50 -16.88 3.68 -8.94
C ALA A 50 -16.07 3.54 -7.63
N LEU A 51 -15.27 2.48 -7.46
CA LEU A 51 -14.33 2.35 -6.34
C LEU A 51 -13.14 3.31 -6.53
N ASN A 52 -12.69 3.47 -7.77
CA ASN A 52 -11.60 4.39 -8.10
C ASN A 52 -12.00 5.86 -7.92
N SER A 53 -13.27 6.23 -8.18
CA SER A 53 -13.72 7.61 -8.01
C SER A 53 -13.74 8.04 -6.55
N ARG A 54 -14.26 7.20 -5.64
CA ARG A 54 -14.27 7.50 -4.19
C ARG A 54 -12.87 7.60 -3.59
N ALA A 55 -11.97 6.69 -3.95
CA ALA A 55 -10.58 6.77 -3.50
C ALA A 55 -9.88 8.03 -4.03
N THR A 56 -10.18 8.43 -5.28
CA THR A 56 -9.68 9.68 -5.85
C THR A 56 -10.21 10.88 -5.07
N ASP A 57 -11.51 10.94 -4.83
CA ASP A 57 -12.17 12.01 -4.07
C ASP A 57 -11.59 12.14 -2.66
N PHE A 58 -11.42 11.00 -1.99
CA PHE A 58 -10.80 10.95 -0.66
C PHE A 58 -9.38 11.51 -0.66
N ALA A 59 -8.51 11.03 -1.56
CA ALA A 59 -7.12 11.52 -1.62
C ALA A 59 -7.05 13.02 -1.96
N VAL A 60 -7.94 13.50 -2.83
CA VAL A 60 -8.06 14.94 -3.15
C VAL A 60 -8.50 15.73 -1.91
N GLU A 61 -9.47 15.24 -1.15
CA GLU A 61 -9.94 15.92 0.07
C GLU A 61 -8.89 15.91 1.18
N VAL A 62 -8.11 14.84 1.34
CA VAL A 62 -6.94 14.81 2.24
C VAL A 62 -5.99 15.96 1.92
N ALA A 63 -5.60 16.10 0.65
CA ALA A 63 -4.68 17.15 0.22
C ALA A 63 -5.30 18.55 0.29
N ALA A 64 -6.60 18.70 0.03
CA ALA A 64 -7.30 19.97 0.15
C ALA A 64 -7.38 20.42 1.63
N ARG A 65 -7.64 19.48 2.55
CA ARG A 65 -7.62 19.75 4.00
C ARG A 65 -6.25 20.16 4.49
N ASP A 66 -5.23 19.41 4.12
CA ASP A 66 -3.84 19.72 4.45
C ASP A 66 -3.44 21.09 3.89
N PHE A 67 -3.88 21.43 2.68
CA PHE A 67 -3.69 22.75 2.08
C PHE A 67 -4.40 23.86 2.89
N ARG A 68 -5.66 23.68 3.27
CA ARG A 68 -6.39 24.63 4.13
C ARG A 68 -5.71 24.81 5.48
N SER A 69 -5.14 23.74 6.05
CA SER A 69 -4.32 23.78 7.26
C SER A 69 -3.05 24.62 7.06
N ALA A 70 -2.29 24.34 6.00
CA ALA A 70 -1.09 25.07 5.64
C ALA A 70 -1.36 26.57 5.45
N ARG A 71 -2.46 26.94 4.79
CA ARG A 71 -2.87 28.36 4.58
C ARG A 71 -3.23 29.10 5.86
N LYS A 72 -3.60 28.37 6.92
CA LYS A 72 -3.83 28.93 8.26
C LYS A 72 -2.56 29.01 9.10
N GLY A 73 -1.41 28.60 8.57
CA GLY A 73 -0.14 28.52 9.32
C GLY A 73 -0.07 27.33 10.29
N ASN A 74 -0.95 26.35 10.13
CA ASN A 74 -0.98 25.15 10.97
C ASN A 74 -0.06 24.05 10.43
N GLN A 75 0.10 22.99 11.21
CA GLN A 75 0.80 21.78 10.79
C GLN A 75 0.17 21.20 9.52
N HIS A 76 1.04 20.76 8.60
CA HIS A 76 0.68 20.17 7.32
C HIS A 76 1.74 19.15 6.89
N VAL A 77 1.37 18.27 5.96
CA VAL A 77 2.17 17.15 5.48
C VAL A 77 2.81 17.44 4.12
N PHE A 78 2.06 18.08 3.21
CA PHE A 78 2.51 18.29 1.84
C PHE A 78 3.10 19.69 1.64
N SER A 79 4.02 19.81 0.69
CA SER A 79 4.60 21.10 0.32
C SER A 79 3.74 21.79 -0.73
N TYR A 80 3.42 23.06 -0.48
CA TYR A 80 2.59 23.88 -1.37
C TYR A 80 3.32 25.14 -1.83
N THR A 81 3.03 25.59 -3.04
CA THR A 81 3.58 26.87 -3.53
C THR A 81 2.74 28.05 -3.03
N GLU A 82 3.36 29.21 -2.81
CA GLU A 82 2.66 30.39 -2.25
C GLU A 82 1.43 30.80 -3.07
N ASN A 83 1.49 30.68 -4.40
CA ASN A 83 0.44 31.11 -5.33
C ASN A 83 -0.53 29.98 -5.77
N GLU A 84 -0.42 28.78 -5.21
CA GLU A 84 -1.37 27.70 -5.49
C GLU A 84 -2.72 27.95 -4.83
N THR A 85 -3.82 27.66 -5.53
CA THR A 85 -5.17 27.69 -4.94
C THR A 85 -5.66 26.27 -4.69
N GLU A 86 -6.61 26.12 -3.79
CA GLU A 86 -7.22 24.83 -3.48
C GLU A 86 -7.87 24.21 -4.72
N GLU A 87 -8.58 25.00 -5.54
CA GLU A 87 -9.23 24.51 -6.75
C GLU A 87 -8.22 24.05 -7.80
N ALA A 88 -7.09 24.75 -7.91
CA ALA A 88 -6.00 24.37 -8.82
C ALA A 88 -5.35 23.06 -8.36
N LEU A 89 -5.07 22.94 -7.05
CA LEU A 89 -4.55 21.74 -6.43
C LEU A 89 -5.50 20.56 -6.68
N SER A 90 -6.75 20.64 -6.23
CA SER A 90 -7.73 19.56 -6.35
C SER A 90 -7.97 19.10 -7.78
N ARG A 91 -8.00 20.04 -8.74
CA ARG A 91 -8.10 19.72 -10.18
C ARG A 91 -6.87 18.94 -10.65
N SER A 92 -5.68 19.43 -10.35
CA SER A 92 -4.43 18.78 -10.79
C SER A 92 -4.28 17.37 -10.20
N LEU A 93 -4.64 17.18 -8.93
CA LEU A 93 -4.60 15.87 -8.26
C LEU A 93 -5.60 14.89 -8.88
N ARG A 94 -6.82 15.35 -9.19
CA ARG A 94 -7.83 14.52 -9.85
C ARG A 94 -7.37 14.11 -11.25
N GLU A 95 -6.85 15.05 -12.04
CA GLU A 95 -6.30 14.77 -13.38
C GLU A 95 -5.13 13.80 -13.31
N TRP A 96 -4.26 13.95 -12.32
CA TRP A 96 -3.13 13.06 -12.11
C TRP A 96 -3.55 11.64 -11.73
N LEU A 97 -4.36 11.46 -10.67
CA LEU A 97 -4.77 10.13 -10.20
C LEU A 97 -5.54 9.36 -11.29
N THR A 98 -6.42 10.05 -12.02
CA THR A 98 -7.29 9.43 -13.03
C THR A 98 -6.61 9.23 -14.39
N ARG A 99 -5.85 10.23 -14.88
CA ARG A 99 -5.30 10.23 -16.25
C ARG A 99 -3.78 10.16 -16.31
N GLY A 100 -3.08 10.29 -15.17
CA GLY A 100 -1.62 10.39 -15.14
C GLY A 100 -1.09 11.72 -15.68
N GLU A 101 -1.93 12.75 -15.78
CA GLU A 101 -1.50 14.07 -16.26
C GLU A 101 -0.65 14.76 -15.20
N THR A 102 0.50 15.30 -15.62
CA THR A 102 1.47 15.94 -14.71
C THR A 102 1.81 17.37 -15.11
N ARG A 103 1.27 17.90 -16.22
CA ARG A 103 1.61 19.23 -16.75
C ARG A 103 1.41 20.34 -15.72
N ASN A 104 0.36 20.25 -14.92
CA ASN A 104 0.02 21.23 -13.90
C ASN A 104 0.35 20.77 -12.48
N MET A 105 1.05 19.62 -12.34
CA MET A 105 1.32 19.03 -11.03
C MET A 105 2.52 19.74 -10.37
N ARG A 106 2.23 20.54 -9.34
CA ARG A 106 3.23 21.29 -8.56
C ARG A 106 3.75 20.53 -7.34
N MET A 107 3.02 19.52 -6.89
CA MET A 107 3.39 18.67 -5.75
C MET A 107 4.74 17.97 -5.99
N ALA A 108 5.59 17.95 -4.96
CA ALA A 108 6.90 17.31 -4.99
C ALA A 108 6.80 15.80 -5.22
N LEU A 109 7.87 15.17 -5.72
CA LEU A 109 7.84 13.72 -6.02
C LEU A 109 7.59 12.88 -4.76
N THR A 110 8.21 13.22 -3.63
CA THR A 110 8.00 12.52 -2.35
C THR A 110 6.56 12.67 -1.86
N ASP A 111 5.96 13.84 -2.03
CA ASP A 111 4.57 14.11 -1.65
C ASP A 111 3.59 13.29 -2.50
N ARG A 112 3.90 13.06 -3.78
CA ARG A 112 3.10 12.17 -4.64
C ARG A 112 3.10 10.73 -4.16
N LEU A 113 4.23 10.23 -3.62
CA LEU A 113 4.28 8.91 -3.00
C LEU A 113 3.34 8.87 -1.79
N THR A 114 3.45 9.86 -0.90
CA THR A 114 2.59 9.98 0.28
C THR A 114 1.11 10.03 -0.12
N LEU A 115 0.76 10.85 -1.11
CA LEU A 115 -0.61 10.96 -1.61
C LEU A 115 -1.11 9.66 -2.25
N PHE A 116 -0.25 8.95 -2.98
CA PHE A 116 -0.58 7.64 -3.52
C PHE A 116 -0.85 6.61 -2.41
N ALA A 117 -0.17 6.69 -1.27
CA ALA A 117 -0.46 5.85 -0.10
C ALA A 117 -1.86 6.11 0.45
N PHE A 118 -2.29 7.38 0.55
CA PHE A 118 -3.68 7.72 0.93
C PHE A 118 -4.70 7.22 -0.09
N TYR A 119 -4.43 7.39 -1.39
CA TYR A 119 -5.28 6.86 -2.46
C TYR A 119 -5.40 5.33 -2.39
N TRP A 120 -4.29 4.63 -2.22
CA TRP A 120 -4.31 3.17 -2.11
C TRP A 120 -5.02 2.69 -0.85
N ALA A 121 -4.80 3.35 0.30
CA ALA A 121 -5.52 3.05 1.53
C ALA A 121 -7.04 3.18 1.33
N ALA A 122 -7.48 4.24 0.65
CA ALA A 122 -8.89 4.43 0.33
C ALA A 122 -9.45 3.37 -0.63
N LEU A 123 -8.63 2.79 -1.51
CA LEU A 123 -9.06 1.64 -2.34
C LEU A 123 -9.30 0.37 -1.52
N GLN A 124 -8.70 0.25 -0.34
CA GLN A 124 -8.88 -0.91 0.54
C GLN A 124 -10.06 -0.76 1.50
N MET A 125 -10.52 0.48 1.73
CA MET A 125 -11.63 0.77 2.62
C MET A 125 -12.94 0.19 2.08
N PRO A 126 -13.82 -0.32 2.96
CA PRO A 126 -15.12 -0.81 2.58
C PRO A 126 -15.98 0.34 2.03
N ALA A 127 -16.94 0.00 1.18
CA ALA A 127 -17.75 0.99 0.46
C ALA A 127 -18.59 1.90 1.39
N ASP A 128 -18.90 1.45 2.59
CA ASP A 128 -19.66 2.14 3.63
C ASP A 128 -18.77 2.80 4.69
N SER A 129 -17.45 2.88 4.45
CA SER A 129 -16.52 3.58 5.32
C SER A 129 -16.95 5.04 5.56
N LEU A 130 -16.92 5.45 6.83
CA LEU A 130 -17.16 6.83 7.23
C LEU A 130 -16.10 7.79 6.68
N CYS A 131 -14.92 7.32 6.27
CA CYS A 131 -13.92 8.17 5.61
C CYS A 131 -14.44 8.86 4.34
N PHE A 132 -15.43 8.28 3.66
CA PHE A 132 -15.99 8.87 2.45
C PHE A 132 -17.08 9.93 2.71
N SER A 133 -17.58 10.05 3.95
CA SER A 133 -18.61 11.02 4.33
C SER A 133 -18.15 12.00 5.39
N ASP A 134 -17.30 11.56 6.32
CA ASP A 134 -16.77 12.32 7.44
C ASP A 134 -15.33 11.90 7.74
N ILE A 135 -14.40 12.57 7.07
CA ILE A 135 -12.95 12.34 7.20
C ILE A 135 -12.39 12.81 8.56
N ASP A 136 -13.15 13.58 9.36
CA ASP A 136 -12.75 14.00 10.71
C ASP A 136 -13.21 13.02 11.80
N SER A 137 -14.04 12.04 11.44
CA SER A 137 -14.51 11.04 12.38
C SER A 137 -13.35 10.20 12.94
N GLN A 138 -13.45 9.84 14.21
CA GLN A 138 -12.47 8.94 14.84
C GLN A 138 -12.42 7.58 14.12
N ASP A 139 -13.57 7.07 13.68
CA ASP A 139 -13.67 5.82 12.92
C ASP A 139 -12.88 5.90 11.61
N CYS A 140 -12.93 7.05 10.91
CA CYS A 140 -12.09 7.24 9.73
C CYS A 140 -10.60 7.26 10.09
N ALA A 141 -10.22 7.97 11.17
CA ALA A 141 -8.84 8.05 11.60
C ALA A 141 -8.26 6.67 11.93
N ASP A 142 -9.03 5.82 12.61
CA ASP A 142 -8.63 4.47 12.98
C ASP A 142 -8.49 3.56 11.75
N GLU A 143 -9.46 3.59 10.84
CA GLU A 143 -9.42 2.78 9.62
C GLU A 143 -8.30 3.22 8.66
N LEU A 144 -8.15 4.52 8.44
CA LEU A 144 -7.04 5.08 7.65
C LEU A 144 -5.70 4.75 8.29
N GLY A 145 -5.60 4.84 9.62
CA GLY A 145 -4.42 4.49 10.39
C GLY A 145 -4.01 3.02 10.19
N TYR A 146 -4.98 2.11 10.18
CA TYR A 146 -4.77 0.69 9.89
C TYR A 146 -4.17 0.47 8.50
N TRP A 147 -4.77 1.05 7.45
CA TRP A 147 -4.28 0.85 6.08
C TRP A 147 -2.92 1.51 5.82
N LEU A 148 -2.67 2.70 6.39
CA LEU A 148 -1.35 3.34 6.32
C LEU A 148 -0.29 2.58 7.13
N ALA A 149 -0.67 1.80 8.14
CA ALA A 149 0.27 0.88 8.81
C ALA A 149 0.70 -0.25 7.87
N GLN A 150 -0.19 -0.76 7.00
CA GLN A 150 0.16 -1.77 6.00
C GLN A 150 1.15 -1.23 4.97
N VAL A 151 0.97 0.03 4.53
CA VAL A 151 1.94 0.70 3.64
C VAL A 151 3.32 0.77 4.30
N ARG A 152 3.38 1.24 5.56
CA ARG A 152 4.63 1.32 6.33
C ARG A 152 5.26 -0.04 6.59
N GLY A 153 4.45 -1.08 6.75
CA GLY A 153 4.88 -2.47 6.91
C GLY A 153 5.38 -3.12 5.63
N GLY A 154 5.30 -2.44 4.49
CA GLY A 154 5.74 -2.99 3.20
C GLY A 154 4.79 -4.05 2.63
N SER A 155 3.47 -3.83 2.77
CA SER A 155 2.45 -4.71 2.18
C SER A 155 2.79 -5.06 0.72
N PRO A 156 2.85 -6.37 0.37
CA PRO A 156 3.08 -6.80 -1.00
C PRO A 156 2.04 -6.25 -1.98
N GLU A 157 0.78 -6.11 -1.55
CA GLU A 157 -0.32 -5.56 -2.34
C GLU A 157 -0.09 -4.08 -2.65
N PHE A 158 0.34 -3.28 -1.66
CA PHE A 158 0.72 -1.89 -1.88
C PHE A 158 1.91 -1.78 -2.84
N ILE A 159 2.97 -2.56 -2.63
CA ILE A 159 4.16 -2.52 -3.50
C ILE A 159 3.80 -2.89 -4.94
N ALA A 160 2.96 -3.91 -5.13
CA ALA A 160 2.49 -4.31 -6.46
C ALA A 160 1.66 -3.20 -7.13
N ALA A 161 0.71 -2.61 -6.40
CA ALA A 161 -0.11 -1.51 -6.90
C ALA A 161 0.73 -0.27 -7.24
N TYR A 162 1.72 0.06 -6.40
CA TYR A 162 2.63 1.17 -6.61
C TYR A 162 3.45 0.97 -7.89
N ARG A 163 4.08 -0.20 -8.06
CA ARG A 163 4.85 -0.53 -9.27
C ARG A 163 3.99 -0.50 -10.53
N ALA A 164 2.76 -0.98 -10.45
CA ALA A 164 1.81 -0.93 -11.57
C ALA A 164 1.43 0.52 -11.94
N ALA A 165 1.39 1.42 -10.96
CA ALA A 165 1.07 2.83 -11.18
C ALA A 165 2.29 3.69 -11.53
N GLU A 166 3.51 3.22 -11.27
CA GLU A 166 4.76 4.00 -11.29
C GLU A 166 4.97 4.76 -12.60
N LEU A 167 4.89 4.06 -13.73
CA LEU A 167 5.08 4.66 -15.05
C LEU A 167 3.98 5.66 -15.40
N ARG A 168 2.71 5.29 -15.15
CA ARG A 168 1.54 6.10 -15.51
C ARG A 168 1.47 7.40 -14.69
N LEU A 169 1.75 7.29 -13.39
CA LEU A 169 1.66 8.41 -12.46
C LEU A 169 2.98 9.16 -12.27
N LYS A 170 4.07 8.69 -12.91
CA LYS A 170 5.43 9.22 -12.74
C LYS A 170 5.82 9.29 -11.25
N LEU A 171 5.55 8.20 -10.53
CA LEU A 171 5.89 8.09 -9.12
C LEU A 171 7.41 7.90 -8.96
N PRO A 172 8.01 8.38 -7.86
CA PRO A 172 9.41 8.07 -7.57
C PRO A 172 9.58 6.57 -7.29
N PRO A 173 10.76 5.98 -7.56
CA PRO A 173 11.01 4.58 -7.26
C PRO A 173 10.94 4.31 -5.76
N LEU A 174 10.35 3.19 -5.35
CA LEU A 174 10.35 2.77 -3.95
C LEU A 174 11.78 2.41 -3.53
N ALA A 175 12.30 3.07 -2.50
CA ALA A 175 13.54 2.70 -1.86
C ALA A 175 13.32 1.44 -1.00
N ILE A 176 13.28 0.27 -1.64
CA ILE A 176 13.19 -1.01 -0.94
C ILE A 176 14.58 -1.36 -0.43
N LYS A 177 14.81 -1.22 0.88
CA LYS A 177 15.99 -1.80 1.52
C LYS A 177 15.87 -3.33 1.41
N LYS A 178 16.79 -3.94 0.68
CA LYS A 178 16.98 -5.40 0.64
C LYS A 178 17.59 -5.91 1.93
#